data_AF-M3A440-F1
#
_entry.id   AF-M3A440-F1
#
_cell.length_a   1.000
_cell.length_b   1.000
_cell.length_c   1.000
_cell.angle_alpha   90.00
_cell.angle_beta   90.00
_cell.angle_gamma   90.00
#
_symmetry.space_group_name_H-M   'P 1'
#
loop_
_entity.id
_entity.type
_entity.pdbx_description
1 polymer ?
#
loop_
_entity_poly.entity_id
_entity_poly.type
_entity_poly.pdbx_seq_one_letter_code
_entity_poly.pdbx_strand_id
1 'polypeptide(L)'
;MKYLYSAAALFAASVSADLCAHGSTDVNGNWYCQEVKAITYSGVGGSGSYNKVTSMGSSGSCSSTPYGYSGSMAPLDEEVSMHFRGPLRLKQFAFYAPGSSSTKMVKARSARPSSRERRSALGHGHAHAHAHLHDKREADPDAAVGDLVTDVIDGKTVHWLNTYDGGASSAPASAQSYGSGRSSSSASTSGSAASSYSSSDDTISGSGWTRQGYYNAQDQTSEGIVFLNHEGGSGSGVFDMTYGNSLSYASTDGCSGASSPQILKDCQLKSDTEVVIMTDKKCSGDSCGFVRPGTVAYHGFNGPSKAFFFEFSMPDDGTTAASIYDPTNMPAIWMLNAQIPRTLQYGKADCSCWTSGCGEFDIFEVLAAGDKRCKSTLHGNIAGGDSDYFARPVDKTIKAALLLYKDNIHIKILDDSTQFGKTMDDTFLDNMMKDTMTDSLERLVSHFALSKSS
;
A
#
# COMPACT_ATOMS: atom_id res chain seq x y z
N MET A 1 -26.05 -11.34 6.74
CA MET A 1 -26.37 -10.86 5.38
C MET A 1 -25.17 -10.04 4.92
N LYS A 2 -24.34 -10.60 4.04
CA LYS A 2 -23.23 -9.88 3.42
C LYS A 2 -23.84 -8.96 2.35
N TYR A 3 -24.04 -7.68 2.67
CA TYR A 3 -24.42 -6.68 1.65
C TYR A 3 -23.15 -6.19 0.98
N LEU A 4 -22.80 -6.82 -0.14
CA LEU A 4 -21.65 -6.43 -0.96
C LEU A 4 -22.01 -5.19 -1.77
N TYR A 5 -21.28 -4.10 -1.53
CA TYR A 5 -21.29 -2.92 -2.39
C TYR A 5 -19.99 -2.90 -3.19
N SER A 6 -19.99 -3.57 -4.36
CA SER A 6 -19.01 -3.25 -5.39
C SER A 6 -19.50 -2.02 -6.14
N ALA A 7 -18.78 -0.91 -6.02
CA ALA A 7 -19.13 0.32 -6.70
C ALA A 7 -18.89 0.15 -8.21
N ALA A 8 -19.97 0.15 -9.00
CA ALA A 8 -19.88 0.27 -10.45
C ALA A 8 -19.39 1.67 -10.83
N ALA A 9 -18.08 1.88 -10.79
CA ALA A 9 -17.44 3.10 -11.24
C ALA A 9 -17.50 3.16 -12.77
N LEU A 10 -18.43 3.96 -13.31
CA LEU A 10 -18.43 4.36 -14.72
C LEU A 10 -17.21 5.24 -15.00
N PHE A 11 -16.09 4.61 -15.38
CA PHE A 11 -14.90 5.34 -15.82
C PHE A 11 -15.11 5.94 -17.22
N ALA A 12 -15.08 7.27 -17.30
CA ALA A 12 -14.85 7.97 -18.56
C ALA A 12 -13.36 7.83 -18.89
N ALA A 13 -13.03 6.85 -19.74
CA ALA A 13 -11.65 6.47 -19.99
C ALA A 13 -10.94 7.45 -20.94
N SER A 14 -10.01 8.26 -20.41
CA SER A 14 -8.96 8.90 -21.20
C SER A 14 -7.79 7.91 -21.38
N VAL A 15 -8.02 6.88 -22.20
CA VAL A 15 -7.08 5.76 -22.39
C VAL A 15 -5.79 6.26 -23.06
N SER A 16 -4.65 5.80 -22.54
CA SER A 16 -3.37 5.79 -23.23
C SER A 16 -2.65 4.49 -22.86
N ALA A 17 -2.60 3.57 -23.83
CA ALA A 17 -2.08 2.20 -23.77
C ALA A 17 -2.96 1.17 -23.02
N ASP A 18 -3.79 0.49 -23.83
CA ASP A 18 -4.21 -0.91 -23.71
C ASP A 18 -4.18 -1.52 -25.14
N LEU A 19 -4.14 -2.86 -25.30
CA LEU A 19 -4.04 -3.50 -26.62
C LEU A 19 -5.39 -3.58 -27.37
N CYS A 20 -6.42 -2.84 -26.94
CA CYS A 20 -7.77 -2.88 -27.52
C CYS A 20 -7.86 -2.48 -28.99
N ALA A 21 -6.87 -1.77 -29.52
CA ALA A 21 -6.74 -1.50 -30.96
C ALA A 21 -6.65 -2.77 -31.83
N HIS A 22 -6.29 -3.91 -31.22
CA HIS A 22 -6.21 -5.21 -31.88
C HIS A 22 -7.47 -6.07 -31.75
N GLY A 23 -8.53 -5.51 -31.15
CA GLY A 23 -9.81 -6.15 -30.93
C GLY A 23 -10.21 -6.13 -29.46
N SER A 24 -11.51 -6.01 -29.22
CA SER A 24 -12.09 -5.97 -27.89
C SER A 24 -13.48 -6.62 -27.87
N THR A 25 -13.95 -7.01 -26.68
CA THR A 25 -15.29 -7.52 -26.43
C THR A 25 -15.80 -6.94 -25.11
N ASP A 26 -16.93 -6.26 -25.16
CA ASP A 26 -17.70 -5.87 -23.97
C ASP A 26 -18.53 -7.07 -23.49
N VAL A 27 -18.37 -7.43 -22.22
CA VAL A 27 -19.27 -8.35 -21.52
C VAL A 27 -19.82 -7.65 -20.27
N ASN A 28 -21.08 -7.22 -20.35
CA ASN A 28 -21.83 -6.57 -19.28
C ASN A 28 -21.19 -5.28 -18.72
N GLY A 29 -20.59 -4.45 -19.58
CA GLY A 29 -19.87 -3.22 -19.23
C GLY A 29 -18.39 -3.40 -18.96
N ASN A 30 -17.88 -4.65 -19.00
CA ASN A 30 -16.46 -4.96 -18.82
C ASN A 30 -15.82 -5.21 -20.19
N TRP A 31 -14.90 -4.32 -20.57
CA TRP A 31 -14.08 -4.50 -21.76
C TRP A 31 -12.94 -5.49 -21.50
N TYR A 32 -12.83 -6.46 -22.42
CA TYR A 32 -11.75 -7.42 -22.52
C TYR A 32 -11.10 -7.31 -23.90
N CYS A 33 -9.79 -7.15 -23.94
CA CYS A 33 -9.05 -6.91 -25.18
C CYS A 33 -8.19 -8.13 -25.55
N GLN A 34 -6.89 -8.12 -25.26
CA GLN A 34 -6.00 -9.23 -25.57
C GLN A 34 -5.68 -10.08 -24.32
N GLU A 35 -5.40 -11.37 -24.55
CA GLU A 35 -4.83 -12.23 -23.51
C GLU A 35 -3.34 -11.87 -23.34
N VAL A 36 -2.92 -11.60 -22.11
CA VAL A 36 -1.54 -11.21 -21.78
C VAL A 36 -0.92 -12.12 -20.71
N LYS A 37 0.42 -12.13 -20.68
CA LYS A 37 1.26 -12.78 -19.66
C LYS A 37 1.94 -11.77 -18.73
N ALA A 38 1.88 -10.48 -19.04
CA ALA A 38 2.24 -9.44 -18.10
C ALA A 38 1.45 -8.14 -18.33
N ILE A 39 1.25 -7.41 -17.24
CA ILE A 39 0.66 -6.07 -17.21
C ILE A 39 1.55 -5.20 -16.32
N THR A 40 1.89 -3.99 -16.75
CA THR A 40 2.49 -2.96 -15.88
C THR A 40 1.56 -1.77 -15.75
N TYR A 41 1.32 -1.32 -14.51
CA TYR A 41 0.76 -0.01 -14.22
C TYR A 41 1.89 0.96 -13.92
N SER A 42 1.99 2.07 -14.66
CA SER A 42 2.99 3.12 -14.42
C SER A 42 2.34 4.42 -13.95
N GLY A 43 3.08 5.25 -13.22
CA GLY A 43 2.56 6.50 -12.66
C GLY A 43 1.72 6.32 -11.39
N VAL A 44 1.93 5.21 -10.65
CA VAL A 44 1.10 4.78 -9.51
C VAL A 44 1.26 5.70 -8.30
N GLY A 45 2.48 6.16 -8.03
CA GLY A 45 2.82 7.00 -6.90
C GLY A 45 2.45 8.47 -7.10
N GLY A 46 2.32 9.16 -5.97
CA GLY A 46 1.91 10.55 -5.93
C GLY A 46 1.66 10.98 -4.49
N SER A 47 0.96 12.11 -4.34
CA SER A 47 0.50 12.63 -3.05
C SER A 47 -1.01 12.77 -3.04
N GLY A 48 -1.60 12.71 -1.85
CA GLY A 48 -3.05 12.82 -1.68
C GLY A 48 -3.43 12.70 -0.22
N SER A 49 -4.71 12.43 0.03
CA SER A 49 -5.18 12.10 1.38
C SER A 49 -6.36 11.14 1.34
N TYR A 50 -6.53 10.36 2.41
CA TYR A 50 -7.72 9.56 2.66
C TYR A 50 -8.22 9.80 4.09
N ASN A 51 -9.45 9.40 4.39
CA ASN A 51 -10.02 9.52 5.73
C ASN A 51 -9.70 8.27 6.55
N LYS A 52 -8.70 8.39 7.43
CA LYS A 52 -8.28 7.29 8.32
C LYS A 52 -9.27 7.18 9.48
N VAL A 53 -9.84 5.99 9.68
CA VAL A 53 -10.78 5.72 10.79
C VAL A 53 -10.06 5.94 12.13
N THR A 54 -10.72 6.58 13.08
CA THR A 54 -10.22 6.89 14.43
C THR A 54 -11.14 6.38 15.54
N SER A 55 -12.41 6.10 15.25
CA SER A 55 -13.30 5.40 16.18
C SER A 55 -14.45 4.67 15.48
N MET A 56 -14.97 3.63 16.14
CA MET A 56 -16.18 2.89 15.79
C MET A 56 -17.04 2.75 17.06
N GLY A 57 -18.24 3.35 17.05
CA GLY A 57 -19.18 3.35 18.17
C GLY A 57 -20.22 2.22 18.08
N SER A 58 -20.73 1.75 19.21
CA SER A 58 -21.68 0.63 19.27
C SER A 58 -22.99 0.84 18.47
N SER A 59 -23.34 2.09 18.15
CA SER A 59 -24.50 2.48 17.34
C SER A 59 -24.24 2.55 15.83
N GLY A 60 -23.03 2.21 15.34
CA GLY A 60 -22.69 2.29 13.92
C GLY A 60 -22.24 3.68 13.45
N SER A 61 -21.99 4.59 14.39
CA SER A 61 -21.24 5.81 14.12
C SER A 61 -19.75 5.47 13.99
N CYS A 62 -19.11 6.03 12.97
CA CYS A 62 -17.66 5.94 12.79
C CYS A 62 -17.13 7.36 12.67
N SER A 63 -15.91 7.58 13.14
CA SER A 63 -15.20 8.84 12.96
C SER A 63 -13.89 8.58 12.25
N SER A 64 -13.47 9.55 11.46
CA SER A 64 -12.24 9.52 10.69
C SER A 64 -11.60 10.90 10.68
N THR A 65 -10.31 10.94 10.38
CA THR A 65 -9.54 12.17 10.20
C THR A 65 -8.80 12.11 8.87
N PRO A 66 -8.70 13.22 8.12
CA PRO A 66 -7.85 13.29 6.94
C PRO A 66 -6.41 12.89 7.29
N TYR A 67 -5.86 11.98 6.49
CA TYR A 67 -4.50 11.49 6.57
C TYR A 67 -3.82 11.71 5.22
N GLY A 68 -2.82 12.59 5.20
CA GLY A 68 -2.04 12.88 4.00
C GLY A 68 -0.96 11.83 3.76
N TYR A 69 -0.78 11.44 2.50
CA TYR A 69 0.28 10.54 2.07
C TYR A 69 1.06 11.15 0.89
N SER A 70 2.30 10.70 0.70
CA SER A 70 3.12 11.03 -0.47
C SER A 70 4.24 10.01 -0.62
N GLY A 71 4.45 9.49 -1.83
CA GLY A 71 5.50 8.52 -2.10
C GLY A 71 5.41 7.87 -3.48
N SER A 72 6.48 7.19 -3.89
CA SER A 72 6.62 6.52 -5.19
C SER A 72 5.78 5.24 -5.35
N MET A 73 4.95 4.93 -4.37
CA MET A 73 3.94 3.86 -4.45
C MET A 73 2.73 4.20 -3.56
N ALA A 74 2.58 5.46 -3.13
CA ALA A 74 1.59 5.84 -2.12
C ALA A 74 0.16 5.89 -2.67
N PRO A 75 -0.86 5.43 -1.91
CA PRO A 75 -0.81 4.97 -0.51
C PRO A 75 -0.45 3.48 -0.33
N LEU A 76 -0.11 2.76 -1.40
CA LEU A 76 0.27 1.34 -1.36
C LEU A 76 1.72 1.10 -0.90
N ASP A 77 2.49 2.14 -0.57
CA ASP A 77 3.76 2.05 0.17
C ASP A 77 3.55 1.82 1.68
N GLU A 78 2.37 2.14 2.21
CA GLU A 78 1.93 1.76 3.55
C GLU A 78 1.86 0.22 3.75
N GLU A 79 1.33 -0.21 4.89
CA GLU A 79 1.03 -1.61 5.12
C GLU A 79 -0.12 -2.10 4.25
N VAL A 80 0.11 -3.19 3.52
CA VAL A 80 -0.89 -3.86 2.68
C VAL A 80 -1.17 -5.28 3.16
N SER A 81 -2.32 -5.81 2.77
CA SER A 81 -2.81 -7.16 3.07
C SER A 81 -3.14 -7.87 1.76
N MET A 82 -2.87 -9.17 1.69
CA MET A 82 -3.12 -9.98 0.48
C MET A 82 -4.38 -10.82 0.70
N HIS A 83 -5.27 -10.86 -0.29
CA HIS A 83 -6.59 -11.50 -0.18
C HIS A 83 -6.77 -12.53 -1.29
N PHE A 84 -7.41 -13.65 -0.95
CA PHE A 84 -7.59 -14.80 -1.84
C PHE A 84 -9.04 -15.27 -1.72
N ARG A 85 -9.80 -15.17 -2.82
CA ARG A 85 -11.21 -15.59 -2.91
C ARG A 85 -11.35 -16.79 -3.82
N GLY A 86 -12.13 -17.79 -3.39
CA GLY A 86 -12.37 -19.00 -4.17
C GLY A 86 -13.40 -18.85 -5.29
N PRO A 87 -13.52 -19.83 -6.21
CA PRO A 87 -12.84 -21.12 -6.26
C PRO A 87 -11.33 -21.03 -6.61
N LEU A 88 -10.46 -21.29 -5.63
CA LEU A 88 -9.02 -21.04 -5.73
C LEU A 88 -8.21 -22.04 -4.91
N ARG A 89 -7.07 -22.50 -5.44
CA ARG A 89 -6.09 -23.34 -4.73
C ARG A 89 -4.78 -22.58 -4.62
N LEU A 90 -4.43 -22.12 -3.41
CA LEU A 90 -3.13 -21.49 -3.16
C LEU A 90 -2.11 -22.57 -2.77
N LYS A 91 -1.10 -22.78 -3.62
CA LYS A 91 -0.03 -23.78 -3.43
C LYS A 91 1.17 -23.19 -2.71
N GLN A 92 1.63 -22.01 -3.14
CA GLN A 92 2.71 -21.28 -2.49
C GLN A 92 2.39 -19.79 -2.44
N PHE A 93 2.92 -19.12 -1.42
CA PHE A 93 2.97 -17.66 -1.33
C PHE A 93 4.35 -17.26 -0.78
N ALA A 94 4.94 -16.20 -1.31
CA ALA A 94 6.15 -15.63 -0.76
C ALA A 94 6.12 -14.10 -0.86
N PHE A 95 6.60 -13.44 0.19
CA PHE A 95 6.80 -11.99 0.22
C PHE A 95 8.29 -11.68 0.38
N TYR A 96 8.78 -10.78 -0.47
CA TYR A 96 10.13 -10.23 -0.43
C TYR A 96 10.08 -8.72 -0.33
N ALA A 97 11.06 -8.16 0.37
CA ALA A 97 11.41 -6.74 0.31
C ALA A 97 12.93 -6.62 0.12
N PRO A 98 13.43 -5.45 -0.31
CA PRO A 98 14.87 -5.21 -0.45
C PRO A 98 15.62 -5.60 0.82
N GLY A 99 16.72 -6.34 0.67
CA GLY A 99 17.55 -6.72 1.79
C GLY A 99 18.07 -5.47 2.49
N SER A 100 17.66 -5.23 3.74
CA SER A 100 18.20 -4.12 4.50
C SER A 100 19.69 -4.41 4.74
N SER A 101 20.58 -3.64 4.11
CA SER A 101 21.95 -3.46 4.61
C SER A 101 21.82 -3.09 6.07
N SER A 102 22.13 -4.05 6.96
CA SER A 102 21.53 -4.13 8.29
C SER A 102 21.53 -2.77 8.97
N THR A 103 20.35 -2.13 9.05
CA THR A 103 20.20 -0.94 9.89
C THR A 103 20.61 -1.39 11.26
N LYS A 104 21.81 -0.96 11.70
CA LYS A 104 22.27 -1.22 13.05
C LYS A 104 21.23 -0.55 13.92
N MET A 105 20.30 -1.36 14.44
CA MET A 105 19.53 -1.04 15.62
C MET A 105 20.55 -0.44 16.58
N VAL A 106 20.50 0.87 16.77
CA VAL A 106 21.34 1.55 17.74
C VAL A 106 20.83 1.02 19.05
N LYS A 107 21.46 -0.06 19.49
CA LYS A 107 21.14 -0.76 20.72
C LYS A 107 21.33 0.28 21.79
N ALA A 108 20.23 0.89 22.22
CA ALA A 108 20.20 1.90 23.24
C ALA A 108 20.80 1.26 24.49
N ARG A 109 22.12 1.45 24.65
CA ARG A 109 22.85 0.95 25.79
C ARG A 109 22.31 1.76 26.95
N SER A 110 21.36 1.18 27.67
CA SER A 110 20.95 1.63 28.99
C SER A 110 22.22 1.75 29.82
N ALA A 111 22.71 2.98 29.93
CA ALA A 111 23.91 3.30 30.67
C ALA A 111 23.54 3.25 32.15
N ARG A 112 23.63 2.06 32.75
CA ARG A 112 23.69 1.93 34.20
C ARG A 112 24.89 2.76 34.67
N PRO A 113 24.73 3.77 35.52
CA PRO A 113 25.86 4.51 36.04
C PRO A 113 26.68 3.61 36.96
N SER A 114 27.92 3.33 36.59
CA SER A 114 28.87 2.66 37.48
C SER A 114 29.38 3.62 38.54
N SER A 115 29.36 3.19 39.80
CA SER A 115 29.90 3.94 40.93
C SER A 115 31.43 3.90 40.96
N ARG A 116 32.04 4.97 41.52
CA ARG A 116 33.48 5.37 41.45
C ARG A 116 33.76 6.12 40.14
N GLU A 117 34.37 7.31 40.13
CA GLU A 117 35.32 7.91 41.08
C GLU A 117 34.97 9.32 41.60
N ARG A 118 35.48 9.65 42.80
CA ARG A 118 35.56 11.00 43.38
C ARG A 118 37.04 11.28 43.74
N ARG A 119 37.46 12.54 43.57
CA ARG A 119 38.85 13.09 43.71
C ARG A 119 39.67 12.87 42.42
N SER A 120 40.43 13.81 41.86
CA SER A 120 41.18 14.95 42.43
C SER A 120 41.26 16.13 41.40
N ALA A 121 41.13 17.41 41.78
CA ALA A 121 42.17 18.37 42.18
C ALA A 121 42.94 19.10 41.04
N LEU A 122 42.73 20.44 40.98
CA LEU A 122 43.61 21.57 40.61
C LEU A 122 44.92 21.36 39.80
N GLY A 123 45.11 22.18 38.75
CA GLY A 123 46.44 22.47 38.15
C GLY A 123 46.37 23.42 36.94
N HIS A 124 47.14 24.53 36.96
CA HIS A 124 47.28 25.50 35.85
C HIS A 124 48.42 25.11 34.89
N GLY A 125 48.34 25.55 33.61
CA GLY A 125 49.47 25.59 32.68
C GLY A 125 49.11 26.18 31.31
N HIS A 126 49.79 27.25 30.89
CA HIS A 126 49.60 27.92 29.59
C HIS A 126 50.63 27.48 28.55
N ALA A 127 50.24 27.39 27.27
CA ALA A 127 51.12 27.64 26.11
C ALA A 127 50.29 27.94 24.85
N HIS A 128 50.80 28.81 23.97
CA HIS A 128 50.12 29.28 22.75
C HIS A 128 50.65 28.58 21.49
N ALA A 129 49.80 28.43 20.47
CA ALA A 129 50.21 28.46 19.06
C ALA A 129 49.03 28.89 18.18
N HIS A 130 49.22 29.89 17.32
CA HIS A 130 48.22 30.36 16.36
C HIS A 130 48.43 29.70 14.99
N ALA A 131 47.33 29.32 14.34
CA ALA A 131 47.29 29.18 12.88
C ALA A 131 45.91 29.67 12.40
N HIS A 132 45.89 30.77 11.64
CA HIS A 132 44.69 31.25 10.97
C HIS A 132 44.43 30.39 9.73
N LEU A 133 43.16 30.06 9.49
CA LEU A 133 42.55 30.06 8.15
C LEU A 133 41.05 30.24 8.35
N HIS A 134 40.50 31.35 7.86
CA HIS A 134 39.07 31.51 7.68
C HIS A 134 38.71 30.93 6.32
N ASP A 135 37.61 30.18 6.25
CA ASP A 135 36.65 30.31 5.17
C ASP A 135 35.29 29.85 5.66
N LYS A 136 34.36 30.80 5.79
CA LYS A 136 32.93 30.52 5.83
C LYS A 136 32.49 30.42 4.38
N ARG A 137 31.68 29.43 4.02
CA ARG A 137 30.78 29.56 2.87
C ARG A 137 29.35 29.41 3.36
N GLU A 138 28.59 30.46 3.11
CA GLU A 138 27.27 30.69 3.70
C GLU A 138 26.20 29.90 2.94
N ALA A 139 25.13 29.56 3.63
CA ALA A 139 23.89 29.14 2.99
C ALA A 139 23.13 30.39 2.56
N ASP A 140 22.52 30.33 1.38
CA ASP A 140 21.78 31.40 0.73
C ASP A 140 20.52 31.77 1.54
N PRO A 141 20.38 33.00 2.07
CA PRO A 141 19.17 33.49 2.70
C PRO A 141 18.32 34.34 1.73
N ASP A 142 16.99 34.23 1.83
CA ASP A 142 16.06 34.98 0.98
C ASP A 142 16.39 36.50 0.92
N ALA A 143 16.55 37.04 -0.30
CA ALA A 143 17.03 38.40 -0.53
C ALA A 143 16.11 39.47 0.06
N ALA A 144 16.67 40.42 0.81
CA ALA A 144 15.90 41.42 1.53
C ALA A 144 15.41 42.57 0.62
N VAL A 145 14.51 43.40 1.15
CA VAL A 145 14.03 44.59 0.45
C VAL A 145 15.19 45.57 0.26
N GLY A 146 15.47 45.94 -0.99
CA GLY A 146 16.61 46.76 -1.40
C GLY A 146 17.78 45.99 -2.00
N ASP A 147 17.80 44.66 -1.93
CA ASP A 147 18.86 43.84 -2.52
C ASP A 147 18.67 43.67 -4.04
N LEU A 148 19.79 43.49 -4.77
CA LEU A 148 19.78 43.22 -6.21
C LEU A 148 19.59 41.71 -6.46
N VAL A 149 18.37 41.32 -6.80
CA VAL A 149 18.00 39.94 -7.15
C VAL A 149 18.50 39.62 -8.55
N THR A 150 18.96 38.39 -8.73
CA THR A 150 19.42 37.82 -10.00
C THR A 150 18.67 36.51 -10.26
N ASP A 151 18.02 36.39 -11.41
CA ASP A 151 17.28 35.18 -11.78
C ASP A 151 17.37 34.88 -13.28
N VAL A 152 17.00 33.67 -13.71
CA VAL A 152 17.03 33.20 -15.09
C VAL A 152 15.61 32.98 -15.59
N ILE A 153 15.06 33.98 -16.28
CA ILE A 153 13.72 33.93 -16.89
C ILE A 153 13.89 33.69 -18.39
N ASP A 154 13.13 32.73 -18.94
CA ASP A 154 13.20 32.30 -20.35
C ASP A 154 14.64 32.02 -20.85
N GLY A 155 15.48 31.46 -19.99
CA GLY A 155 16.87 31.11 -20.29
C GLY A 155 17.84 32.31 -20.36
N LYS A 156 17.44 33.49 -19.88
CA LYS A 156 18.30 34.68 -19.81
C LYS A 156 18.42 35.19 -18.38
N THR A 157 19.65 35.41 -17.93
CA THR A 157 19.91 36.05 -16.63
C THR A 157 19.49 37.51 -16.66
N VAL A 158 18.68 37.91 -15.69
CA VAL A 158 18.19 39.29 -15.49
C VAL A 158 18.42 39.70 -14.04
N HIS A 159 18.56 41.00 -13.81
CA HIS A 159 18.83 41.59 -12.49
C HIS A 159 17.86 42.73 -12.20
N TRP A 160 17.30 42.79 -11.00
CA TRP A 160 16.44 43.90 -10.55
C TRP A 160 16.53 44.11 -9.03
N LEU A 161 16.13 45.29 -8.55
CA LEU A 161 16.07 45.57 -7.11
C LEU A 161 14.79 44.98 -6.51
N ASN A 162 14.91 44.22 -5.42
CA ASN A 162 13.75 43.74 -4.67
C ASN A 162 13.06 44.91 -3.96
N THR A 163 11.82 45.21 -4.35
CA THR A 163 10.98 46.24 -3.71
C THR A 163 9.80 45.65 -2.94
N TYR A 164 9.74 44.33 -2.72
CA TYR A 164 8.59 43.65 -2.14
C TYR A 164 8.76 43.41 -0.63
N ASP A 165 8.04 44.20 0.17
CA ASP A 165 8.12 44.22 1.64
C ASP A 165 7.12 43.31 2.37
N GLY A 166 6.39 42.46 1.63
CA GLY A 166 5.41 41.53 2.20
C GLY A 166 4.05 42.15 2.57
N GLY A 167 3.75 43.37 2.11
CA GLY A 167 2.48 44.04 2.38
C GLY A 167 1.24 43.30 1.84
N ALA A 168 0.29 42.97 2.72
CA ALA A 168 -1.03 42.46 2.35
C ALA A 168 -1.93 43.56 1.77
N SER A 169 -2.57 43.32 0.63
CA SER A 169 -3.49 44.28 0.00
C SER A 169 -4.82 44.39 0.76
N SER A 170 -5.22 45.62 1.09
CA SER A 170 -6.43 45.95 1.82
C SER A 170 -7.67 45.99 0.93
N ALA A 171 -8.72 45.26 1.31
CA ALA A 171 -10.07 45.43 0.77
C ALA A 171 -10.78 46.62 1.48
N PRO A 172 -11.69 47.34 0.79
CA PRO A 172 -12.34 48.53 1.36
C PRO A 172 -13.42 48.18 2.41
N ALA A 173 -13.63 49.12 3.33
CA ALA A 173 -14.44 48.92 4.52
C ALA A 173 -15.96 49.00 4.30
N SER A 174 -16.69 48.22 5.09
CA SER A 174 -18.06 48.54 5.53
C SER A 174 -18.16 48.30 7.05
N ALA A 175 -18.81 49.21 7.77
CA ALA A 175 -18.72 49.32 9.22
C ALA A 175 -19.93 48.72 9.96
N GLN A 176 -19.72 48.13 11.14
CA GLN A 176 -20.00 48.78 12.43
C GLN A 176 -19.75 47.88 13.66
N SER A 177 -19.49 48.54 14.79
CA SER A 177 -19.55 48.05 16.18
C SER A 177 -20.96 47.46 16.49
N TYR A 178 -21.26 46.66 17.53
CA TYR A 178 -20.86 46.73 18.95
C TYR A 178 -21.02 45.36 19.66
N GLY A 179 -20.29 45.13 20.78
CA GLY A 179 -20.68 44.12 21.79
C GLY A 179 -19.53 43.39 22.50
N SER A 180 -19.07 43.89 23.64
CA SER A 180 -17.95 43.29 24.43
C SER A 180 -18.38 42.20 25.42
N GLY A 181 -17.51 41.21 25.65
CA GLY A 181 -17.54 40.25 26.78
C GLY A 181 -16.90 38.89 26.42
N ARG A 182 -15.59 38.61 26.58
CA ARG A 182 -14.78 38.47 27.83
C ARG A 182 -15.34 37.33 28.73
N SER A 183 -14.66 36.25 29.15
CA SER A 183 -13.26 35.75 29.10
C SER A 183 -13.23 34.27 29.59
N SER A 184 -12.20 33.41 29.47
CA SER A 184 -11.03 33.27 28.56
C SER A 184 -10.14 32.06 28.97
N SER A 185 -9.86 31.09 28.08
CA SER A 185 -8.93 29.96 28.30
C SER A 185 -8.45 29.37 26.95
N SER A 186 -7.22 29.63 26.50
CA SER A 186 -6.02 28.81 26.76
C SER A 186 -6.06 27.40 26.13
N ALA A 187 -5.70 27.31 24.85
CA ALA A 187 -5.35 26.06 24.18
C ALA A 187 -3.87 26.09 23.81
N SER A 188 -3.10 25.12 24.30
CA SER A 188 -1.67 24.95 24.02
C SER A 188 -1.47 24.10 22.77
N THR A 189 -0.87 24.66 21.73
CA THR A 189 -0.46 23.93 20.53
C THR A 189 0.86 23.19 20.78
N SER A 190 0.78 21.87 21.01
CA SER A 190 1.95 20.99 20.94
C SER A 190 2.33 20.77 19.47
N GLY A 191 3.59 21.05 19.12
CA GLY A 191 4.06 21.02 17.73
C GLY A 191 4.26 19.61 17.18
N SER A 192 3.79 19.39 15.95
CA SER A 192 4.12 18.20 15.15
C SER A 192 5.51 18.34 14.54
N ALA A 193 6.45 17.50 14.97
CA ALA A 193 7.78 17.45 14.38
C ALA A 193 7.74 16.71 13.03
N ALA A 194 7.75 17.45 11.92
CA ALA A 194 7.97 16.88 10.60
C ALA A 194 9.45 16.47 10.47
N SER A 195 9.71 15.16 10.42
CA SER A 195 11.05 14.64 10.13
C SER A 195 11.30 14.69 8.62
N SER A 196 12.27 15.50 8.20
CA SER A 196 12.71 15.61 6.81
C SER A 196 13.41 14.32 6.36
N TYR A 197 12.84 13.66 5.37
CA TYR A 197 13.53 12.60 4.62
C TYR A 197 14.22 13.21 3.41
N SER A 198 15.55 13.09 3.34
CA SER A 198 16.29 13.41 2.11
C SER A 198 16.08 12.28 1.10
N SER A 199 15.78 12.63 -0.14
CA SER A 199 15.79 11.71 -1.26
C SER A 199 17.21 11.18 -1.49
N SER A 200 17.50 10.00 -0.95
CA SER A 200 18.68 9.23 -1.30
C SER A 200 18.39 8.46 -2.58
N ASP A 201 19.20 8.67 -3.61
CA ASP A 201 19.18 7.83 -4.80
C ASP A 201 19.81 6.48 -4.45
N ASP A 202 18.96 5.47 -4.20
CA ASP A 202 19.36 4.14 -3.74
C ASP A 202 20.10 3.37 -4.85
N THR A 203 21.40 3.66 -4.93
CA THR A 203 22.38 2.82 -5.62
C THR A 203 22.58 1.53 -4.83
N ILE A 204 21.85 0.49 -5.24
CA ILE A 204 21.84 -0.83 -4.59
C ILE A 204 23.27 -1.38 -4.48
N SER A 205 23.80 -1.32 -3.27
CA SER A 205 25.06 -1.92 -2.84
C SER A 205 24.80 -2.83 -1.63
N GLY A 206 23.81 -3.71 -1.79
CA GLY A 206 23.38 -4.74 -0.85
C GLY A 206 22.80 -5.92 -1.61
N SER A 207 23.01 -7.14 -1.12
CA SER A 207 22.73 -8.37 -1.88
C SER A 207 21.24 -8.73 -1.92
N GLY A 208 20.53 -8.29 -2.95
CA GLY A 208 19.23 -8.81 -3.36
C GLY A 208 18.05 -8.56 -2.43
N TRP A 209 16.91 -9.13 -2.81
CA TRP A 209 15.67 -9.08 -2.07
C TRP A 209 15.55 -10.30 -1.16
N THR A 210 15.08 -10.10 0.06
CA THR A 210 15.06 -11.14 1.11
C THR A 210 13.63 -11.59 1.39
N ARG A 211 13.42 -12.92 1.47
CA ARG A 211 12.10 -13.51 1.77
C ARG A 211 11.75 -13.25 3.22
N GLN A 212 10.70 -12.47 3.47
CA GLN A 212 10.20 -12.14 4.82
C GLN A 212 8.90 -12.88 5.18
N GLY A 213 8.17 -13.39 4.19
CA GLY A 213 7.01 -14.26 4.38
C GLY A 213 7.05 -15.44 3.42
N TYR A 214 6.62 -16.62 3.86
CA TYR A 214 6.54 -17.82 3.02
C TYR A 214 5.42 -18.77 3.46
N TYR A 215 4.82 -19.43 2.48
CA TYR A 215 3.89 -20.54 2.66
C TYR A 215 4.07 -21.58 1.56
N ASN A 216 3.99 -22.85 1.95
CA ASN A 216 3.83 -23.98 1.04
C ASN A 216 2.72 -24.90 1.57
N ALA A 217 1.68 -25.09 0.77
CA ALA A 217 0.51 -25.90 1.07
C ALA A 217 0.83 -27.40 1.18
N GLN A 218 1.72 -27.91 0.33
CA GLN A 218 2.09 -29.33 0.32
C GLN A 218 2.97 -29.69 1.52
N ASP A 219 3.97 -28.85 1.81
CA ASP A 219 4.89 -29.05 2.93
C ASP A 219 4.31 -28.57 4.28
N GLN A 220 3.11 -27.99 4.28
CA GLN A 220 2.48 -27.34 5.43
C GLN A 220 3.43 -26.38 6.18
N THR A 221 4.21 -25.62 5.40
CA THR A 221 5.16 -24.63 5.92
C THR A 221 4.51 -23.24 5.93
N SER A 222 4.72 -22.49 7.01
CA SER A 222 4.31 -21.09 7.13
C SER A 222 5.35 -20.32 7.95
N GLU A 223 5.98 -19.30 7.35
CA GLU A 223 7.04 -18.48 7.96
C GLU A 223 6.67 -16.99 7.80
N GLY A 224 6.75 -16.19 8.86
CA GLY A 224 6.60 -14.73 8.79
C GLY A 224 5.19 -14.20 8.47
N ILE A 225 4.19 -15.09 8.36
CA ILE A 225 2.81 -14.75 7.97
C ILE A 225 1.75 -15.38 8.89
N VAL A 226 0.53 -14.87 8.81
CA VAL A 226 -0.67 -15.44 9.44
C VAL A 226 -1.82 -15.49 8.43
N PHE A 227 -2.64 -16.55 8.52
CA PHE A 227 -3.90 -16.68 7.79
C PHE A 227 -5.07 -16.19 8.65
N LEU A 228 -5.79 -15.20 8.13
CA LEU A 228 -7.00 -14.62 8.69
C LEU A 228 -8.17 -14.78 7.72
N ASN A 229 -9.40 -14.52 8.16
CA ASN A 229 -10.59 -14.45 7.31
C ASN A 229 -11.68 -13.58 7.94
N HIS A 230 -12.74 -13.30 7.18
CA HIS A 230 -13.89 -12.47 7.60
C HIS A 230 -14.95 -13.26 8.38
N GLU A 231 -14.53 -14.15 9.28
CA GLU A 231 -15.39 -15.06 10.06
C GLU A 231 -15.37 -14.74 11.57
N GLY A 232 -15.06 -13.48 11.92
CA GLY A 232 -15.05 -12.98 13.29
C GLY A 232 -16.33 -13.33 14.06
N GLY A 233 -16.16 -13.75 15.32
CA GLY A 233 -17.22 -14.35 16.13
C GLY A 233 -17.22 -15.87 16.12
N SER A 234 -16.49 -16.51 15.19
CA SER A 234 -16.22 -17.95 15.19
C SER A 234 -14.82 -18.24 15.72
N GLY A 235 -14.70 -18.65 16.98
CA GLY A 235 -13.43 -18.99 17.64
C GLY A 235 -12.52 -17.80 17.99
N SER A 236 -12.44 -16.79 17.13
CA SER A 236 -11.76 -15.51 17.37
C SER A 236 -12.46 -14.36 16.63
N GLY A 237 -11.96 -13.13 16.81
CA GLY A 237 -12.64 -11.93 16.32
C GLY A 237 -13.96 -11.68 17.03
N VAL A 238 -14.79 -10.82 16.44
CA VAL A 238 -16.14 -10.50 16.91
C VAL A 238 -17.14 -10.50 15.75
N PHE A 239 -18.39 -10.83 16.07
CA PHE A 239 -19.55 -10.57 15.22
C PHE A 239 -20.51 -9.65 15.98
N ASP A 240 -21.06 -8.67 15.28
CA ASP A 240 -22.19 -7.88 15.78
C ASP A 240 -23.10 -7.46 14.61
N MET A 241 -24.34 -7.07 14.91
CA MET A 241 -25.33 -6.71 13.89
C MET A 241 -25.10 -5.32 13.25
N THR A 242 -24.12 -4.56 13.75
CA THR A 242 -23.81 -3.18 13.31
C THR A 242 -22.70 -3.18 12.25
N TYR A 243 -21.70 -4.04 12.43
CA TYR A 243 -20.47 -4.11 11.66
C TYR A 243 -20.17 -5.53 11.12
N GLY A 244 -21.09 -6.48 11.28
CA GLY A 244 -20.92 -7.85 10.80
C GLY A 244 -19.72 -8.56 11.43
N ASN A 245 -19.10 -9.47 10.69
CA ASN A 245 -17.90 -10.19 11.11
C ASN A 245 -16.66 -9.27 11.07
N SER A 246 -15.77 -9.40 12.05
CA SER A 246 -14.42 -8.86 12.02
C SER A 246 -13.44 -9.84 11.36
N LEU A 247 -12.15 -9.49 11.31
CA LEU A 247 -11.11 -10.50 11.10
C LEU A 247 -11.08 -11.50 12.26
N SER A 248 -10.92 -12.77 11.91
CA SER A 248 -10.59 -13.93 12.76
C SER A 248 -9.35 -14.63 12.22
N TYR A 249 -8.73 -15.50 13.01
CA TYR A 249 -7.83 -16.52 12.44
C TYR A 249 -8.63 -17.46 11.53
N ALA A 250 -8.09 -17.82 10.38
CA ALA A 250 -8.74 -18.77 9.48
C ALA A 250 -8.64 -20.22 10.01
N SER A 251 -9.64 -21.04 9.71
CA SER A 251 -9.55 -22.49 9.80
C SER A 251 -8.53 -23.04 8.79
N THR A 252 -8.05 -24.27 9.00
CA THR A 252 -7.18 -24.98 8.02
C THR A 252 -7.76 -25.10 6.60
N ASP A 253 -9.05 -24.85 6.36
CA ASP A 253 -9.66 -24.76 5.02
C ASP A 253 -10.16 -23.37 4.62
N GLY A 254 -9.92 -22.35 5.43
CA GLY A 254 -10.43 -20.99 5.21
C GLY A 254 -11.94 -20.81 5.42
N CYS A 255 -12.71 -21.89 5.53
CA CYS A 255 -14.18 -21.87 5.53
C CYS A 255 -14.83 -21.45 6.86
N SER A 256 -14.07 -21.27 7.95
CA SER A 256 -14.59 -20.73 9.22
C SER A 256 -13.51 -19.99 9.99
N GLY A 257 -13.90 -19.26 11.04
CA GLY A 257 -12.94 -18.76 12.02
C GLY A 257 -12.36 -19.88 12.90
N ALA A 258 -11.21 -19.61 13.51
CA ALA A 258 -10.49 -20.48 14.44
C ALA A 258 -10.05 -19.70 15.71
N SER A 259 -9.73 -20.39 16.80
CA SER A 259 -9.34 -19.78 18.09
C SER A 259 -7.88 -19.35 18.19
N SER A 260 -7.03 -19.82 17.26
CA SER A 260 -5.60 -19.53 17.19
C SER A 260 -5.14 -19.54 15.72
N PRO A 261 -3.95 -19.01 15.38
CA PRO A 261 -3.37 -19.18 14.06
C PRO A 261 -3.37 -20.66 13.63
N GLN A 262 -3.72 -20.90 12.37
CA GLN A 262 -3.63 -22.19 11.70
C GLN A 262 -2.95 -22.01 10.34
N ILE A 263 -2.34 -23.08 9.83
CA ILE A 263 -1.80 -23.11 8.46
C ILE A 263 -2.92 -23.57 7.53
N LEU A 264 -3.07 -22.90 6.39
CA LEU A 264 -4.01 -23.32 5.35
C LEU A 264 -3.54 -24.67 4.77
N LYS A 265 -4.44 -25.65 4.63
CA LYS A 265 -4.14 -26.96 4.03
C LYS A 265 -4.12 -26.86 2.50
N ASP A 266 -3.52 -27.83 1.81
CA ASP A 266 -3.69 -27.96 0.36
C ASP A 266 -5.15 -28.34 0.02
N CYS A 267 -5.98 -27.32 -0.12
CA CYS A 267 -7.37 -27.44 -0.52
C CYS A 267 -7.75 -26.37 -1.54
N GLN A 268 -8.97 -26.51 -2.05
CA GLN A 268 -9.67 -25.47 -2.79
C GLN A 268 -10.51 -24.66 -1.80
N LEU A 269 -10.23 -23.36 -1.70
CA LEU A 269 -11.19 -22.38 -1.20
C LEU A 269 -12.41 -22.44 -2.12
N LYS A 270 -13.62 -22.51 -1.58
CA LYS A 270 -14.86 -22.57 -2.37
C LYS A 270 -15.25 -21.16 -2.85
N SER A 271 -16.22 -21.08 -3.77
CA SER A 271 -16.98 -19.84 -3.99
C SER A 271 -17.39 -19.17 -2.67
N ASP A 272 -17.36 -17.83 -2.61
CA ASP A 272 -17.58 -17.00 -1.40
C ASP A 272 -16.67 -17.31 -0.17
N THR A 273 -15.65 -18.18 -0.30
CA THR A 273 -14.63 -18.38 0.74
C THR A 273 -13.46 -17.44 0.51
N GLU A 274 -13.10 -16.66 1.54
CA GLU A 274 -12.00 -15.71 1.52
C GLU A 274 -10.97 -16.00 2.60
N VAL A 275 -9.69 -15.86 2.25
CA VAL A 275 -8.57 -15.92 3.18
C VAL A 275 -7.67 -14.69 2.97
N VAL A 276 -7.27 -14.08 4.07
CA VAL A 276 -6.40 -12.90 4.12
C VAL A 276 -5.04 -13.33 4.67
N ILE A 277 -3.96 -12.93 4.01
CA ILE A 277 -2.59 -13.10 4.48
C ILE A 277 -2.04 -11.74 4.94
N MET A 278 -1.54 -11.72 6.18
CA MET A 278 -0.79 -10.61 6.77
C MET A 278 0.53 -11.16 7.36
N THR A 279 1.41 -10.29 7.88
CA THR A 279 2.62 -10.76 8.58
C THR A 279 2.26 -11.42 9.93
N ASP A 280 3.14 -12.24 10.49
CA ASP A 280 2.98 -12.85 11.81
C ASP A 280 3.14 -11.87 13.01
N LYS A 281 3.40 -10.59 12.73
CA LYS A 281 3.58 -9.54 13.74
C LYS A 281 2.21 -8.99 14.16
N LYS A 282 1.74 -9.38 15.34
CA LYS A 282 0.46 -8.90 15.89
C LYS A 282 0.50 -7.39 16.19
N CYS A 283 -0.59 -6.68 15.93
CA CYS A 283 -0.74 -5.27 16.32
C CYS A 283 -0.66 -5.09 17.84
N SER A 284 -0.01 -4.03 18.32
CA SER A 284 0.11 -3.72 19.75
C SER A 284 0.17 -2.22 20.02
N GLY A 285 -0.65 -1.73 20.96
CA GLY A 285 -0.89 -0.30 21.12
C GLY A 285 -1.30 0.34 19.79
N ASP A 286 -0.72 1.49 19.47
CA ASP A 286 -1.02 2.23 18.24
C ASP A 286 -0.25 1.74 17.01
N SER A 287 0.46 0.60 17.07
CA SER A 287 1.38 0.15 16.00
C SER A 287 0.72 -0.02 14.64
N CYS A 288 -0.59 -0.28 14.61
CA CYS A 288 -1.39 -0.44 13.39
C CYS A 288 -2.33 0.74 13.12
N GLY A 289 -2.31 1.80 13.93
CA GLY A 289 -3.38 2.80 14.01
C GLY A 289 -4.63 2.26 14.72
N PHE A 290 -5.79 2.84 14.41
CA PHE A 290 -7.07 2.35 14.93
C PHE A 290 -7.39 0.96 14.36
N VAL A 291 -7.82 0.03 15.22
CA VAL A 291 -8.30 -1.30 14.85
C VAL A 291 -9.68 -1.51 15.47
N ARG A 292 -10.58 -2.21 14.77
CA ARG A 292 -11.92 -2.50 15.28
C ARG A 292 -11.81 -3.25 16.62
N PRO A 293 -12.46 -2.78 17.71
CA PRO A 293 -12.41 -3.46 19.00
C PRO A 293 -12.81 -4.94 18.90
N GLY A 294 -11.98 -5.83 19.44
CA GLY A 294 -12.19 -7.28 19.40
C GLY A 294 -11.75 -7.99 18.12
N THR A 295 -11.31 -7.28 17.06
CA THR A 295 -10.81 -7.89 15.83
C THR A 295 -9.45 -8.59 16.03
N VAL A 296 -9.14 -9.57 15.18
CA VAL A 296 -7.79 -10.14 15.07
C VAL A 296 -6.95 -9.26 14.14
N ALA A 297 -6.09 -8.41 14.70
CA ALA A 297 -5.27 -7.46 13.94
C ALA A 297 -3.77 -7.82 13.92
N TYR A 298 -3.19 -7.85 12.72
CA TYR A 298 -1.77 -8.07 12.45
C TYR A 298 -1.21 -6.99 11.50
N HIS A 299 0.11 -6.78 11.55
CA HIS A 299 0.83 -5.88 10.65
C HIS A 299 0.78 -6.40 9.20
N GLY A 300 0.60 -5.48 8.26
CA GLY A 300 0.64 -5.78 6.84
C GLY A 300 2.07 -5.81 6.32
N PHE A 301 2.22 -6.13 5.04
CA PHE A 301 3.49 -6.00 4.33
C PHE A 301 3.75 -4.51 4.08
N ASN A 302 4.90 -3.96 4.46
CA ASN A 302 5.14 -2.51 4.51
C ASN A 302 6.28 -2.08 3.56
N GLY A 303 6.34 -0.79 3.22
CA GLY A 303 7.44 -0.14 2.50
C GLY A 303 7.18 0.06 0.99
N PRO A 304 7.82 1.05 0.34
CA PRO A 304 7.57 1.41 -1.07
C PRO A 304 8.13 0.40 -2.10
N SER A 305 8.62 -0.75 -1.64
CA SER A 305 9.22 -1.78 -2.49
C SER A 305 8.82 -3.15 -1.95
N LYS A 306 7.91 -3.82 -2.66
CA LYS A 306 7.28 -5.08 -2.25
C LYS A 306 7.25 -6.03 -3.44
N ALA A 307 7.64 -7.28 -3.25
CA ALA A 307 7.49 -8.31 -4.27
C ALA A 307 6.75 -9.51 -3.68
N PHE A 308 5.60 -9.84 -4.27
CA PHE A 308 4.78 -10.98 -3.90
C PHE A 308 4.85 -12.02 -5.00
N PHE A 309 5.02 -13.28 -4.61
CA PHE A 309 5.07 -14.41 -5.51
C PHE A 309 4.05 -15.43 -5.06
N PHE A 310 3.34 -16.03 -6.01
CA PHE A 310 2.27 -16.97 -5.69
C PHE A 310 2.20 -18.06 -6.75
N GLU A 311 1.93 -19.28 -6.27
CA GLU A 311 1.66 -20.45 -7.08
C GLU A 311 0.22 -20.87 -6.79
N PHE A 312 -0.64 -20.90 -7.81
CA PHE A 312 -2.08 -21.07 -7.61
C PHE A 312 -2.81 -21.63 -8.84
N SER A 313 -4.02 -22.14 -8.62
CA SER A 313 -5.02 -22.35 -9.67
C SER A 313 -6.37 -21.73 -9.29
N MET A 314 -7.18 -21.38 -10.29
CA MET A 314 -8.51 -20.81 -10.18
C MET A 314 -9.51 -21.73 -10.90
N PRO A 315 -9.77 -22.94 -10.38
CA PRO A 315 -10.65 -23.91 -11.03
C PRO A 315 -12.05 -23.34 -11.23
N ASP A 316 -12.69 -23.72 -12.32
CA ASP A 316 -14.13 -23.52 -12.55
C ASP A 316 -14.87 -24.56 -11.71
N ASP A 317 -15.67 -24.12 -10.73
CA ASP A 317 -16.47 -25.02 -9.88
C ASP A 317 -17.86 -25.31 -10.45
N GLY A 318 -18.15 -24.81 -11.66
CA GLY A 318 -19.40 -25.00 -12.38
C GLY A 318 -20.59 -24.24 -11.78
N THR A 319 -20.39 -23.45 -10.72
CA THR A 319 -21.47 -22.68 -10.10
C THR A 319 -21.76 -21.40 -10.86
N THR A 320 -23.01 -20.93 -10.78
CA THR A 320 -23.50 -19.73 -11.46
C THR A 320 -24.04 -18.74 -10.44
N ALA A 321 -23.70 -17.46 -10.59
CA ALA A 321 -24.25 -16.38 -9.77
C ALA A 321 -25.71 -16.06 -10.17
N ALA A 322 -26.55 -15.68 -9.21
CA ALA A 322 -27.91 -15.18 -9.48
C ALA A 322 -27.91 -13.67 -9.77
N SER A 323 -26.91 -12.97 -9.26
CA SER A 323 -26.62 -11.56 -9.44
C SER A 323 -25.16 -11.37 -9.82
N ILE A 324 -24.83 -10.34 -10.61
CA ILE A 324 -23.43 -9.94 -10.86
C ILE A 324 -22.66 -9.55 -9.58
N TYR A 325 -23.37 -9.36 -8.47
CA TYR A 325 -22.81 -9.04 -7.15
C TYR A 325 -22.61 -10.26 -6.24
N ASP A 326 -22.99 -11.48 -6.67
CA ASP A 326 -22.70 -12.70 -5.90
C ASP A 326 -21.31 -13.22 -6.31
N PRO A 327 -20.32 -13.35 -5.40
CA PRO A 327 -18.94 -13.78 -5.73
C PRO A 327 -18.85 -15.30 -5.91
N THR A 328 -19.70 -15.83 -6.78
CA THR A 328 -19.89 -17.26 -7.08
C THR A 328 -19.15 -17.60 -8.37
N ASN A 329 -18.24 -18.57 -8.31
CA ASN A 329 -17.35 -18.93 -9.42
C ASN A 329 -16.51 -17.75 -9.97
N MET A 330 -16.23 -16.78 -9.10
CA MET A 330 -15.52 -15.52 -9.36
C MET A 330 -14.28 -15.42 -8.44
N PRO A 331 -13.28 -16.31 -8.63
CA PRO A 331 -12.09 -16.29 -7.79
C PRO A 331 -11.27 -15.04 -8.05
N ALA A 332 -10.54 -14.61 -7.02
CA ALA A 332 -9.67 -13.45 -7.14
C ALA A 332 -8.46 -13.49 -6.21
N ILE A 333 -7.42 -12.76 -6.61
CA ILE A 333 -6.28 -12.38 -5.78
C ILE A 333 -6.16 -10.85 -5.85
N TRP A 334 -6.30 -10.19 -4.70
CA TRP A 334 -6.21 -8.73 -4.59
C TRP A 334 -5.40 -8.31 -3.37
N MET A 335 -5.12 -7.02 -3.29
CA MET A 335 -4.34 -6.40 -2.24
C MET A 335 -5.05 -5.15 -1.70
N LEU A 336 -5.20 -5.03 -0.38
CA LEU A 336 -5.80 -3.85 0.27
C LEU A 336 -4.80 -3.14 1.16
N ASN A 337 -4.90 -1.82 1.28
CA ASN A 337 -4.34 -1.11 2.43
C ASN A 337 -4.84 -1.78 3.73
N ALA A 338 -3.92 -2.15 4.61
CA ALA A 338 -4.18 -2.98 5.78
C ALA A 338 -5.11 -2.33 6.81
N GLN A 339 -5.37 -1.02 6.72
CA GLN A 339 -6.41 -0.35 7.50
C GLN A 339 -7.82 -0.89 7.19
N ILE A 340 -8.09 -1.27 5.94
CA ILE A 340 -9.42 -1.73 5.48
C ILE A 340 -9.87 -2.99 6.25
N PRO A 341 -9.17 -4.14 6.20
CA PRO A 341 -9.59 -5.33 6.92
C PRO A 341 -9.45 -5.21 8.45
N ARG A 342 -8.57 -4.33 8.96
CA ARG A 342 -8.47 -4.03 10.40
C ARG A 342 -9.67 -3.29 10.97
N THR A 343 -10.44 -2.60 10.13
CA THR A 343 -11.58 -1.77 10.54
C THR A 343 -12.88 -2.40 10.04
N LEU A 344 -13.24 -2.14 8.78
CA LEU A 344 -14.39 -2.74 8.11
C LEU A 344 -14.13 -2.83 6.60
N GLN A 345 -13.97 -4.05 6.09
CA GLN A 345 -13.89 -4.31 4.65
C GLN A 345 -15.30 -4.34 4.02
N TYR A 346 -16.22 -5.08 4.62
CA TYR A 346 -17.60 -5.21 4.14
C TYR A 346 -18.59 -4.58 5.11
N GLY A 347 -19.34 -3.56 4.65
CA GLY A 347 -20.37 -2.90 5.45
C GLY A 347 -20.44 -1.40 5.17
N LYS A 348 -20.57 -0.60 6.23
CA LYS A 348 -20.74 0.85 6.13
C LYS A 348 -19.44 1.55 5.70
N ALA A 349 -19.50 2.25 4.56
CA ALA A 349 -18.36 2.96 3.96
C ALA A 349 -17.62 3.90 4.93
N ASP A 350 -18.33 4.70 5.75
CA ASP A 350 -17.73 5.64 6.72
C ASP A 350 -16.83 4.98 7.79
N CYS A 351 -16.88 3.65 7.90
CA CYS A 351 -16.10 2.84 8.83
C CYS A 351 -14.89 2.17 8.17
N SER A 352 -14.58 2.58 6.94
CA SER A 352 -13.45 2.15 6.13
C SER A 352 -12.77 3.37 5.52
N CYS A 353 -11.50 3.24 5.15
CA CYS A 353 -10.82 4.27 4.36
C CYS A 353 -11.00 4.06 2.84
N TRP A 354 -11.57 2.93 2.40
CA TRP A 354 -11.62 2.50 1.00
C TRP A 354 -12.23 3.55 0.06
N THR A 355 -13.47 4.00 0.34
CA THR A 355 -14.16 5.03 -0.46
C THR A 355 -13.49 6.40 -0.42
N SER A 356 -12.58 6.63 0.52
CA SER A 356 -11.76 7.85 0.62
C SER A 356 -10.37 7.70 -0.01
N GLY A 357 -10.09 6.59 -0.70
CA GLY A 357 -8.92 6.45 -1.56
C GLY A 357 -7.67 5.85 -0.93
N CYS A 358 -7.77 5.09 0.18
CA CYS A 358 -6.59 4.51 0.84
C CYS A 358 -5.92 3.33 0.11
N GLY A 359 -6.56 2.79 -0.93
CA GLY A 359 -5.92 1.87 -1.89
C GLY A 359 -6.40 0.43 -1.83
N GLU A 360 -6.76 -0.08 -3.01
CA GLU A 360 -7.02 -1.49 -3.35
C GLU A 360 -6.42 -1.75 -4.73
N PHE A 361 -5.86 -2.95 -4.93
CA PHE A 361 -5.33 -3.38 -6.22
C PHE A 361 -5.70 -4.84 -6.49
N ASP A 362 -6.56 -5.05 -7.48
CA ASP A 362 -6.93 -6.36 -8.00
C ASP A 362 -5.86 -6.83 -8.97
N ILE A 363 -5.30 -8.01 -8.70
CA ILE A 363 -4.14 -8.52 -9.41
C ILE A 363 -4.60 -9.57 -10.43
N PHE A 364 -5.54 -10.41 -10.01
CA PHE A 364 -6.26 -11.36 -10.84
C PHE A 364 -7.69 -11.42 -10.33
N GLU A 365 -8.66 -10.78 -11.00
CA GLU A 365 -10.08 -10.89 -10.66
C GLU A 365 -10.92 -11.40 -11.83
N VAL A 366 -11.71 -12.45 -11.56
CA VAL A 366 -12.76 -12.94 -12.45
C VAL A 366 -14.06 -12.16 -12.19
N LEU A 367 -14.47 -11.32 -13.14
CA LEU A 367 -15.59 -10.37 -12.97
C LEU A 367 -16.99 -10.95 -13.29
N ALA A 368 -17.09 -12.20 -13.69
CA ALA A 368 -18.38 -12.89 -13.90
C ALA A 368 -18.25 -14.40 -13.63
N ALA A 369 -19.32 -15.01 -13.12
CA ALA A 369 -19.35 -16.43 -12.75
C ALA A 369 -18.91 -17.33 -13.91
N GLY A 370 -17.83 -18.09 -13.70
CA GLY A 370 -17.29 -19.01 -14.70
C GLY A 370 -16.53 -18.35 -15.86
N ASP A 371 -16.31 -17.03 -15.84
CA ASP A 371 -15.46 -16.37 -16.84
C ASP A 371 -14.03 -16.93 -16.73
N LYS A 372 -13.36 -17.02 -17.89
CA LYS A 372 -12.03 -17.58 -18.06
C LYS A 372 -10.94 -16.52 -18.16
N ARG A 373 -11.28 -15.28 -17.83
CA ARG A 373 -10.42 -14.09 -17.95
C ARG A 373 -10.32 -13.42 -16.58
N CYS A 374 -9.10 -13.10 -16.18
CA CYS A 374 -8.81 -12.35 -14.96
C CYS A 374 -8.36 -10.94 -15.34
N LYS A 375 -9.08 -9.93 -14.87
CA LYS A 375 -8.68 -8.51 -14.98
C LYS A 375 -7.74 -8.12 -13.83
N SER A 376 -7.12 -6.96 -13.98
CA SER A 376 -6.46 -6.24 -12.90
C SER A 376 -7.00 -4.81 -12.85
N THR A 377 -7.05 -4.21 -11.66
CA THR A 377 -7.62 -2.88 -11.45
C THR A 377 -6.95 -2.21 -10.25
N LEU A 378 -6.61 -0.92 -10.37
CA LEU A 378 -6.25 -0.06 -9.25
C LEU A 378 -7.46 0.77 -8.81
N HIS A 379 -7.76 0.72 -7.52
CA HIS A 379 -8.82 1.48 -6.85
C HIS A 379 -8.20 2.40 -5.79
N GLY A 380 -8.49 3.69 -5.86
CA GLY A 380 -7.92 4.70 -4.97
C GLY A 380 -8.16 6.12 -5.48
N ASN A 381 -7.42 7.10 -4.94
CA ASN A 381 -7.41 8.46 -5.49
C ASN A 381 -6.74 8.53 -6.88
N ILE A 382 -5.81 7.61 -7.15
CA ILE A 382 -5.39 7.24 -8.51
C ILE A 382 -6.03 5.88 -8.76
N ALA A 383 -6.72 5.73 -9.89
CA ALA A 383 -7.47 4.54 -10.24
C ALA A 383 -7.46 4.29 -11.75
N GLY A 384 -7.65 3.04 -12.14
CA GLY A 384 -7.68 2.60 -13.53
C GLY A 384 -7.44 1.09 -13.61
N GLY A 385 -8.03 0.44 -14.61
CA GLY A 385 -7.86 -0.98 -14.86
C GLY A 385 -7.58 -1.23 -16.33
N ASP A 386 -6.61 -2.10 -16.60
CA ASP A 386 -6.26 -2.54 -17.95
C ASP A 386 -7.44 -3.33 -18.56
N SER A 387 -7.66 -3.17 -19.86
CA SER A 387 -8.66 -3.94 -20.62
C SER A 387 -8.10 -5.28 -21.12
N ASP A 388 -6.79 -5.43 -21.17
CA ASP A 388 -6.13 -6.71 -21.37
C ASP A 388 -6.25 -7.59 -20.12
N TYR A 389 -6.19 -8.91 -20.31
CA TYR A 389 -6.53 -9.87 -19.27
C TYR A 389 -5.57 -11.06 -19.24
N PHE A 390 -5.40 -11.65 -18.05
CA PHE A 390 -4.75 -12.95 -17.91
C PHE A 390 -5.77 -14.07 -18.15
N ALA A 391 -5.37 -15.15 -18.82
CA ALA A 391 -6.17 -16.36 -18.82
C ALA A 391 -6.29 -16.94 -17.40
N ARG A 392 -7.52 -17.22 -16.96
CA ARG A 392 -7.80 -17.87 -15.67
C ARG A 392 -7.15 -19.25 -15.65
N PRO A 393 -6.33 -19.59 -14.64
CA PRO A 393 -5.70 -20.91 -14.52
C PRO A 393 -6.71 -21.97 -14.04
N VAL A 394 -7.62 -22.38 -14.93
CA VAL A 394 -8.70 -23.35 -14.64
C VAL A 394 -8.15 -24.76 -14.43
N ASP A 395 -7.48 -25.32 -15.43
CA ASP A 395 -7.11 -26.74 -15.48
C ASP A 395 -5.71 -27.05 -14.93
N LYS A 396 -4.92 -26.02 -14.62
CA LYS A 396 -3.54 -26.14 -14.14
C LYS A 396 -3.20 -25.09 -13.09
N THR A 397 -2.15 -25.39 -12.32
CA THR A 397 -1.49 -24.40 -11.48
C THR A 397 -0.54 -23.54 -12.33
N ILE A 398 -0.39 -22.27 -11.99
CA ILE A 398 0.59 -21.34 -12.57
C ILE A 398 1.37 -20.63 -11.45
N LYS A 399 2.54 -20.10 -11.80
CA LYS A 399 3.30 -19.16 -10.95
C LYS A 399 3.17 -17.74 -11.49
N ALA A 400 3.08 -16.76 -10.60
CA ALA A 400 3.08 -15.35 -10.96
C ALA A 400 3.77 -14.50 -9.89
N ALA A 401 4.24 -13.33 -10.31
CA ALA A 401 4.79 -12.30 -9.44
C ALA A 401 3.99 -10.99 -9.57
N LEU A 402 3.93 -10.26 -8.47
CA LEU A 402 3.52 -8.87 -8.33
C LEU A 402 4.69 -8.09 -7.74
N LEU A 403 5.22 -7.11 -8.47
CA LEU A 403 6.32 -6.24 -8.03
C LEU A 403 5.84 -4.79 -7.96
N LEU A 404 5.87 -4.21 -6.75
CA LEU A 404 5.68 -2.79 -6.50
C LEU A 404 7.06 -2.16 -6.36
N TYR A 405 7.46 -1.28 -7.29
CA TYR A 405 8.79 -0.68 -7.29
C TYR A 405 8.85 0.61 -8.12
N LYS A 406 9.52 1.66 -7.60
CA LYS A 406 9.85 2.92 -8.31
C LYS A 406 8.72 3.45 -9.24
N ASP A 407 7.55 3.78 -8.68
CA ASP A 407 6.39 4.34 -9.42
C ASP A 407 5.59 3.35 -10.31
N ASN A 408 5.92 2.05 -10.27
CA ASN A 408 5.30 1.02 -11.11
C ASN A 408 4.80 -0.20 -10.31
N ILE A 409 3.68 -0.78 -10.75
CA ILE A 409 3.20 -2.10 -10.34
C ILE A 409 3.31 -3.04 -11.54
N HIS A 410 4.10 -4.11 -11.44
CA HIS A 410 4.25 -5.12 -12.48
C HIS A 410 3.59 -6.43 -12.06
N ILE A 411 2.73 -6.99 -12.91
CA ILE A 411 2.18 -8.35 -12.79
C ILE A 411 2.80 -9.19 -13.91
N LYS A 412 3.33 -10.37 -13.60
CA LYS A 412 3.93 -11.27 -14.60
C LYS A 412 3.68 -12.74 -14.29
N ILE A 413 3.23 -13.50 -15.29
CA ILE A 413 3.21 -14.97 -15.26
C ILE A 413 4.65 -15.48 -15.41
N LEU A 414 5.06 -16.35 -14.50
CA LEU A 414 6.42 -16.87 -14.38
C LEU A 414 6.56 -18.24 -15.02
N ASP A 415 7.80 -18.65 -15.26
CA ASP A 415 8.12 -20.03 -15.64
C ASP A 415 7.89 -20.98 -14.47
N ASP A 416 7.34 -22.17 -14.73
CA ASP A 416 7.02 -23.18 -13.71
C ASP A 416 8.26 -23.65 -12.91
N SER A 417 9.47 -23.54 -13.47
CA SER A 417 10.72 -23.84 -12.78
C SER A 417 11.12 -22.79 -11.73
N THR A 418 10.49 -21.61 -11.72
CA THR A 418 10.83 -20.52 -10.79
C THR A 418 10.67 -20.96 -9.33
N GLN A 419 11.70 -20.78 -8.51
CA GLN A 419 11.73 -21.20 -7.11
C GLN A 419 11.58 -20.02 -6.17
N PHE A 420 10.68 -20.11 -5.20
CA PHE A 420 10.48 -19.06 -4.19
C PHE A 420 11.51 -19.20 -3.05
N GLY A 421 12.80 -19.09 -3.40
CA GLY A 421 13.94 -19.27 -2.50
C GLY A 421 14.04 -18.21 -1.39
N LYS A 422 15.04 -18.30 -0.50
CA LYS A 422 15.22 -17.33 0.61
C LYS A 422 15.57 -15.92 0.14
N THR A 423 16.03 -15.78 -1.09
CA THR A 423 16.35 -14.51 -1.75
C THR A 423 15.84 -14.53 -3.18
N MET A 424 15.47 -13.36 -3.71
CA MET A 424 15.41 -13.11 -5.14
C MET A 424 16.56 -12.17 -5.50
N ASP A 425 17.30 -12.48 -6.56
CA ASP A 425 18.37 -11.61 -7.02
C ASP A 425 17.81 -10.38 -7.77
N ASP A 426 18.58 -9.29 -7.78
CA ASP A 426 18.17 -8.05 -8.43
C ASP A 426 18.07 -8.21 -9.96
N THR A 427 18.81 -9.15 -10.56
CA THR A 427 18.78 -9.41 -12.00
C THR A 427 17.43 -10.00 -12.45
N PHE A 428 16.83 -10.88 -11.65
CA PHE A 428 15.49 -11.41 -11.89
C PHE A 428 14.43 -10.30 -11.92
N LEU A 429 14.49 -9.37 -10.97
CA LEU A 429 13.54 -8.26 -10.87
C LEU A 429 13.81 -7.19 -11.93
N ASP A 430 15.07 -6.89 -12.25
CA ASP A 430 15.46 -6.03 -13.36
C ASP A 430 14.96 -6.57 -14.71
N ASN A 431 15.03 -7.89 -14.92
CA ASN A 431 14.49 -8.53 -16.11
C ASN A 431 12.95 -8.52 -16.10
N MET A 432 12.30 -8.71 -14.94
CA MET A 432 10.85 -8.53 -14.80
C MET A 432 10.41 -7.12 -15.19
N MET A 433 11.12 -6.08 -14.77
CA MET A 433 10.82 -4.70 -15.19
C MET A 433 11.03 -4.50 -16.69
N LYS A 434 12.20 -4.87 -17.24
CA LYS A 434 12.51 -4.72 -18.67
C LYS A 434 11.52 -5.44 -19.58
N ASP A 435 11.09 -6.64 -19.18
CA ASP A 435 10.16 -7.45 -19.97
C ASP A 435 8.74 -6.87 -20.00
N THR A 436 8.36 -5.99 -19.06
CA THR A 436 6.96 -5.61 -18.83
C THR A 436 6.64 -4.13 -19.08
N MET A 437 7.65 -3.30 -19.33
CA MET A 437 7.53 -1.84 -19.52
C MET A 437 7.17 -1.39 -20.96
N THR A 438 6.77 -2.29 -21.86
CA THR A 438 6.43 -1.92 -23.24
C THR A 438 5.46 -2.92 -23.85
N ASP A 439 4.37 -2.38 -24.41
CA ASP A 439 3.35 -3.12 -25.16
C ASP A 439 3.95 -4.07 -26.20
N SER A 440 3.44 -5.29 -26.25
CA SER A 440 3.87 -6.28 -27.25
C SER A 440 2.88 -7.43 -27.36
N LEU A 441 2.22 -7.52 -28.51
CA LEU A 441 1.43 -8.70 -28.90
C LEU A 441 2.28 -9.98 -28.96
N GLU A 442 3.53 -9.88 -29.43
CA GLU A 442 4.43 -11.04 -29.57
C GLU A 442 4.85 -11.59 -28.19
N ARG A 443 5.16 -10.71 -27.24
CA ARG A 443 5.58 -11.08 -25.89
C ARG A 443 4.42 -11.22 -24.89
N LEU A 444 3.19 -10.89 -25.33
CA LEU A 444 1.96 -10.87 -24.53
C LEU A 444 2.08 -9.94 -23.31
N VAL A 445 2.37 -8.66 -23.57
CA VAL A 445 2.62 -7.62 -22.57
C VAL A 445 1.76 -6.40 -22.85
N SER A 446 1.10 -5.89 -21.82
CA SER A 446 0.47 -4.56 -21.78
C SER A 446 1.17 -3.64 -20.77
N HIS A 447 1.24 -2.35 -21.07
CA HIS A 447 1.72 -1.29 -20.20
C HIS A 447 0.66 -0.19 -20.10
N PHE A 448 -0.08 -0.18 -19.01
CA PHE A 448 -1.14 0.77 -18.70
C PHE A 448 -0.59 2.00 -17.96
N ALA A 449 -0.64 3.17 -18.59
CA ALA A 449 -0.19 4.41 -17.97
C ALA A 449 -1.34 5.10 -17.21
N LEU A 450 -1.21 5.27 -15.89
CA LEU A 450 -2.22 5.94 -15.07
C LEU A 450 -2.20 7.45 -15.34
N SER A 451 -3.33 7.98 -15.82
CA SER A 451 -3.51 9.43 -15.99
C SER A 451 -3.60 10.12 -14.63
N LYS A 452 -2.60 10.92 -14.27
CA LYS A 452 -2.69 11.80 -13.10
C LYS A 452 -3.68 12.92 -13.43
N SER A 453 -4.74 13.07 -12.63
CA SER A 453 -5.69 14.17 -12.74
C SER A 453 -4.99 15.49 -12.41
N SER A 454 -4.92 16.39 -13.39
CA SER A 454 -4.28 17.71 -13.31
C SER A 454 -4.89 18.65 -12.27
#